data_AF-A0A3B9CXQ0-F1
#
_entry.id   AF-A0A3B9CXQ0-F1
#
_cell.length_a   1.000
_cell.length_b   1.000
_cell.length_c   1.000
_cell.angle_alpha   90.00
_cell.angle_beta   90.00
_cell.angle_gamma   90.00
#
_symmetry.space_group_name_H-M   'P 1'
#
loop_
_entity.id
_entity.type
_entity.pdbx_description
1 polymer ?
#
loop_
_entity_poly.entity_id
_entity_poly.type
_entity_poly.pdbx_seq_one_letter_code
_entity_poly.pdbx_strand_id
1 'polypeptide(L)'
;MNPVCEFDQMEGTRAQIRVPATVTSHGNPRMPQQSRRSFVKNSALASAVFAAPASLRGATSPNDKIGACVVGVNGRGGSHIQAWLGDSRTEIVAIVDVDEDVGNRRCSAIEQKQGTRPQLYTDMRKAFENDAVDIVSTATPNHWHALTGIWAM
;
A
#
# COMPACT_ATOMS: atom_id res chain seq x y z
N MET A 1 -60.30 -4.39 17.04
CA MET A 1 -60.40 -3.78 15.69
C MET A 1 -60.35 -2.27 15.87
N ASN A 2 -59.41 -1.60 15.20
CA ASN A 2 -59.39 -0.15 14.90
C ASN A 2 -60.64 0.26 14.07
N PRO A 3 -60.85 1.54 13.67
CA PRO A 3 -60.25 2.86 14.02
C PRO A 3 -61.37 3.90 14.35
N VAL A 4 -61.22 5.23 14.57
CA VAL A 4 -60.79 6.33 13.68
C VAL A 4 -60.73 7.69 14.45
N CYS A 5 -59.98 8.65 13.89
CA CYS A 5 -59.78 10.07 14.26
C CYS A 5 -61.04 10.87 14.63
N GLU A 6 -60.94 11.88 15.51
CA GLU A 6 -60.73 13.31 15.16
C GLU A 6 -60.70 14.23 16.41
N PHE A 7 -60.05 15.38 16.25
CA PHE A 7 -59.98 16.59 17.08
C PHE A 7 -61.30 16.99 17.79
N ASP A 8 -61.24 17.50 19.02
CA ASP A 8 -61.18 18.96 19.28
C ASP A 8 -61.26 19.30 20.79
N GLN A 9 -60.57 20.38 21.17
CA GLN A 9 -60.77 21.28 22.32
C GLN A 9 -60.76 20.74 23.77
N MET A 10 -59.69 21.07 24.52
CA MET A 10 -59.63 22.15 25.53
C MET A 10 -60.18 21.71 26.89
N GLU A 11 -59.28 21.47 27.86
CA GLU A 11 -59.34 22.10 29.19
C GLU A 11 -57.98 21.96 29.92
N GLY A 12 -57.39 23.12 30.18
CA GLY A 12 -56.63 23.45 31.39
C GLY A 12 -55.82 22.38 32.12
N THR A 13 -54.51 22.32 31.87
CA THR A 13 -53.50 22.44 32.95
C THR A 13 -52.19 22.92 32.32
N ARG A 14 -51.88 24.21 32.50
CA ARG A 14 -50.65 24.83 32.00
C ARG A 14 -49.44 24.27 32.76
N ALA A 15 -48.76 23.27 32.19
CA ALA A 15 -47.39 22.98 32.57
C ALA A 15 -46.52 24.15 32.10
N GLN A 16 -46.12 25.01 33.03
CA GLN A 16 -45.19 26.09 32.75
C GLN A 16 -43.81 25.50 32.46
N ILE A 17 -43.45 25.39 31.18
CA ILE A 17 -42.05 25.23 30.77
C ILE A 17 -41.41 26.61 30.86
N ARG A 18 -40.80 26.88 32.01
CA ARG A 18 -39.92 28.04 32.22
C ARG A 18 -38.68 27.85 31.36
N VAL A 19 -38.68 28.40 30.14
CA VAL A 19 -37.48 28.54 29.33
C VAL A 19 -36.56 29.54 30.04
N PRO A 20 -35.34 29.15 30.47
CA PRO A 20 -34.41 30.11 31.02
C PRO A 20 -34.01 31.08 29.90
N ALA A 21 -34.37 32.35 30.08
CA ALA A 21 -33.88 33.44 29.25
C ALA A 21 -32.39 33.65 29.56
N THR A 22 -31.54 32.96 28.82
CA THR A 22 -30.12 33.33 28.70
C THR A 22 -29.79 33.40 27.22
N VAL A 23 -30.07 34.55 26.62
CA VAL A 23 -29.44 34.96 25.36
C VAL A 23 -27.95 35.04 25.65
N THR A 24 -27.21 33.98 25.37
CA THR A 24 -25.75 34.02 25.35
C THR A 24 -25.35 34.66 24.03
N SER A 25 -24.63 35.78 24.15
CA SER A 25 -23.96 36.48 23.06
C SER A 25 -23.35 35.47 22.07
N HIS A 26 -23.67 35.61 20.78
CA HIS A 26 -23.03 34.85 19.70
C HIS A 26 -21.56 35.29 19.60
N GLY A 27 -20.71 34.74 20.47
CA GLY A 27 -19.27 34.91 20.42
C GLY A 27 -18.76 34.17 19.19
N ASN A 28 -18.35 34.91 18.16
CA ASN A 28 -17.63 34.38 17.02
C ASN A 28 -16.45 33.51 17.53
N PRO A 29 -16.38 32.19 17.23
CA PRO A 29 -15.23 31.39 17.65
C PRO A 29 -14.00 31.95 16.94
N ARG A 30 -13.16 32.68 17.68
CA ARG A 30 -11.84 33.08 17.18
C ARG A 30 -11.10 31.80 16.84
N MET A 31 -10.81 31.58 15.57
CA MET A 31 -9.92 30.50 15.16
C MET A 31 -8.65 30.57 16.01
N PRO A 32 -8.18 29.45 16.58
CA PRO A 32 -6.98 29.45 17.40
C PRO A 32 -5.83 30.00 16.57
N GLN A 33 -5.38 31.22 16.92
CA GLN A 33 -4.29 31.91 16.25
C GLN A 33 -3.02 31.09 16.49
N GLN A 34 -2.61 30.33 15.48
CA GLN A 34 -1.36 29.58 15.51
C GLN A 34 -0.20 30.56 15.62
N SER A 35 0.44 30.59 16.78
CA SER A 35 1.59 31.47 16.97
C SER A 35 2.76 30.99 16.11
N ARG A 36 3.59 31.91 15.59
CA ARG A 36 4.80 31.55 14.83
C ARG A 36 5.69 30.58 15.61
N ARG A 37 5.73 30.70 16.94
CA ARG A 37 6.45 29.78 17.83
C ARG A 37 5.81 28.38 17.84
N SER A 38 4.49 28.29 17.85
CA SER A 38 3.76 27.01 17.73
C SER A 38 4.03 26.35 16.38
N PHE A 39 4.03 27.13 15.30
CA PHE A 39 4.37 26.64 13.96
C PHE A 39 5.80 26.09 13.90
N VAL A 40 6.81 26.87 14.34
CA VAL A 40 8.20 26.42 14.34
C VAL A 40 8.39 25.16 15.20
N LYS A 41 7.73 25.08 16.37
CA LYS A 41 7.77 23.88 17.22
C LYS A 41 7.15 22.66 16.53
N ASN A 42 6.01 22.83 15.89
CA ASN A 42 5.31 21.73 15.20
C ASN A 42 6.08 21.28 13.94
N SER A 43 6.65 22.22 13.17
CA SER A 43 7.49 21.92 12.01
C SER A 43 8.79 21.22 12.41
N ALA A 44 9.42 21.61 13.51
CA ALA A 44 10.60 20.93 14.04
C ALA A 44 10.29 19.47 14.42
N LEU A 45 9.14 19.23 15.08
CA LEU A 45 8.71 17.88 15.44
C LEU A 45 8.43 17.02 14.20
N ALA A 46 7.79 17.60 13.17
CA ALA A 46 7.54 16.91 11.91
C ALA A 46 8.83 16.60 11.14
N SER A 47 9.84 17.48 11.20
CA SER A 47 11.13 17.26 10.55
C SER A 47 11.95 16.13 11.18
N ALA A 48 11.75 15.82 12.46
CA ALA A 48 12.45 14.73 13.15
C ALA A 48 12.14 13.35 12.52
N VAL A 49 10.96 13.18 11.91
CA VAL A 49 10.58 11.95 11.18
C VAL A 49 11.36 11.81 9.87
N PHE A 50 11.74 12.93 9.24
CA PHE A 50 12.56 12.96 8.03
C PHE A 50 14.06 12.93 8.31
N ALA A 51 14.49 13.37 9.49
CA ALA A 51 15.87 13.28 9.96
C ALA A 51 16.22 11.91 10.57
N ALA A 52 15.27 10.97 10.62
CA ALA A 52 15.56 9.61 11.02
C ALA A 52 16.64 9.02 10.10
N PRO A 53 17.73 8.45 10.64
CA PRO A 53 18.78 7.85 9.82
C PRO A 53 18.19 6.80 8.89
N ALA A 54 18.68 6.74 7.65
CA ALA A 54 18.21 5.80 6.63
C ALA A 54 18.21 4.33 7.11
N SER A 55 19.04 4.01 8.11
CA SER A 55 19.06 2.71 8.78
C SER A 55 17.76 2.33 9.49
N LEU A 56 16.97 3.29 9.95
CA LEU A 56 15.64 3.07 10.53
C LEU A 56 14.53 3.02 9.46
N ARG A 57 14.82 3.40 8.21
CA ARG A 57 13.88 3.34 7.08
C ARG A 57 14.01 2.03 6.27
N GLY A 58 14.66 1.02 6.84
CA GLY A 58 15.15 -0.15 6.12
C GLY A 58 16.49 0.19 5.46
N ALA A 59 17.57 0.17 6.23
CA ALA A 59 18.88 0.09 5.59
C ALA A 59 18.92 -1.24 4.85
N THR A 60 19.00 -1.16 3.51
CA THR A 60 19.61 -2.22 2.72
C THR A 60 20.99 -2.44 3.32
N SER A 61 21.17 -3.53 4.07
CA SER A 61 22.49 -3.96 4.47
C SER A 61 23.33 -4.07 3.20
N PRO A 62 24.61 -3.67 3.19
CA PRO A 62 25.50 -3.97 2.06
C PRO A 62 25.55 -5.46 1.69
N ASN A 63 25.02 -6.33 2.56
CA ASN A 63 24.90 -7.77 2.39
C ASN A 63 23.50 -8.26 2.00
N ASP A 64 22.49 -7.37 1.89
CA ASP A 64 21.16 -7.75 1.44
C ASP A 64 21.17 -7.91 -0.09
N LYS A 65 20.76 -9.09 -0.56
CA LYS A 65 20.59 -9.34 -1.98
C LYS A 65 19.34 -8.64 -2.48
N ILE A 66 19.41 -8.12 -3.70
CA ILE A 66 18.28 -7.51 -4.41
C ILE A 66 17.33 -8.62 -4.86
N GLY A 67 16.09 -8.58 -4.39
CA GLY A 67 15.03 -9.50 -4.77
C GLY A 67 14.53 -9.23 -6.19
N ALA A 68 14.81 -10.13 -7.12
CA ALA A 68 14.40 -10.03 -8.51
C ALA A 68 13.08 -10.75 -8.78
N CYS A 69 12.18 -10.08 -9.49
CA CYS A 69 10.99 -10.65 -10.10
C CYS A 69 11.16 -10.76 -11.62
N VAL A 70 10.86 -11.94 -12.19
CA VAL A 70 10.89 -12.16 -13.64
C VAL A 70 9.47 -12.43 -14.14
N VAL A 71 8.95 -11.53 -14.98
CA VAL A 71 7.62 -11.63 -15.59
C VAL A 71 7.75 -12.20 -17.00
N GLY A 72 7.22 -13.41 -17.19
CA GLY A 72 7.41 -14.25 -18.37
C GLY A 72 8.73 -15.02 -18.31
N VAL A 73 8.69 -16.33 -18.05
CA VAL A 73 9.90 -17.14 -17.73
C VAL A 73 10.26 -18.21 -18.76
N ASN A 74 9.59 -18.21 -19.92
CA ASN A 74 9.88 -19.16 -20.98
C ASN A 74 11.14 -18.77 -21.79
N GLY A 75 11.03 -18.52 -23.10
CA GLY A 75 12.16 -18.30 -24.02
C GLY A 75 13.17 -17.24 -23.53
N ARG A 76 12.88 -15.95 -23.75
CA ARG A 76 13.76 -14.86 -23.29
C ARG A 76 13.84 -14.74 -21.78
N GLY A 77 12.76 -15.06 -21.06
CA GLY A 77 12.74 -15.11 -19.60
C GLY A 77 13.82 -16.03 -19.01
N GLY A 78 14.12 -17.15 -19.69
CA GLY A 78 15.22 -18.03 -19.30
C GLY A 78 16.59 -17.37 -19.34
N SER A 79 16.82 -16.41 -20.26
CA SER A 79 18.06 -15.62 -20.29
C SER A 79 18.11 -14.60 -19.15
N HIS A 80 16.98 -13.99 -18.77
CA HIS A 80 16.90 -13.09 -17.61
C HIS A 80 17.23 -13.87 -16.34
N ILE A 81 16.62 -15.04 -16.14
CA ILE A 81 16.89 -15.93 -15.01
C ILE A 81 18.38 -16.27 -14.92
N GLN A 82 19.02 -16.63 -16.04
CA GLN A 82 20.46 -16.94 -16.04
C GLN A 82 21.32 -15.73 -15.68
N ALA A 83 20.97 -14.53 -16.15
CA ALA A 83 21.69 -13.32 -15.82
C ALA A 83 21.60 -13.00 -14.33
N TRP A 84 20.40 -13.07 -13.75
CA TRP A 84 20.19 -12.82 -12.31
C TRP A 84 20.89 -13.88 -11.44
N LEU A 85 20.75 -15.17 -11.77
CA LEU A 85 21.47 -16.23 -11.05
C LEU A 85 23.01 -16.11 -11.15
N GLY A 86 23.53 -15.42 -12.17
CA GLY A 86 24.95 -15.16 -12.33
C GLY A 86 25.46 -13.95 -11.52
N ASP A 87 24.58 -13.11 -10.99
CA ASP A 87 24.94 -11.95 -10.18
C ASP A 87 24.76 -12.26 -8.70
N SER A 88 25.87 -12.28 -7.95
CA SER A 88 25.89 -12.60 -6.52
C SER A 88 25.10 -11.61 -5.64
N ARG A 89 24.79 -10.43 -6.18
CA ARG A 89 24.02 -9.39 -5.49
C ARG A 89 22.52 -9.58 -5.61
N THR A 90 22.04 -10.57 -6.37
CA THR A 90 20.62 -10.77 -6.62
C THR A 90 20.14 -12.13 -6.14
N GLU A 91 18.85 -12.20 -5.80
CA GLU A 91 18.14 -13.44 -5.51
C GLU A 91 16.79 -13.39 -6.22
N ILE A 92 16.43 -14.44 -6.95
CA ILE A 92 15.12 -14.48 -7.62
C ILE A 92 14.09 -14.89 -6.58
N VAL A 93 13.26 -13.94 -6.15
CA VAL A 93 12.25 -14.16 -5.09
C VAL A 93 10.89 -14.54 -5.68
N ALA A 94 10.60 -14.06 -6.90
CA ALA A 94 9.30 -14.23 -7.53
C ALA A 94 9.46 -14.47 -9.03
N ILE A 95 8.59 -15.31 -9.57
CA ILE A 95 8.41 -15.43 -11.01
C ILE A 95 6.93 -15.33 -11.35
N VAL A 96 6.64 -14.79 -12.53
CA VAL A 96 5.27 -14.66 -13.02
C VAL A 96 5.15 -15.32 -14.37
N ASP A 97 4.24 -16.28 -14.49
CA ASP A 97 3.86 -16.87 -15.79
C ASP A 97 2.41 -17.35 -15.75
N VAL A 98 1.71 -17.22 -16.87
CA VAL A 98 0.33 -17.70 -17.01
C VAL A 98 0.28 -19.22 -17.18
N ASP A 99 1.36 -19.81 -17.69
CA ASP A 99 1.53 -21.25 -17.80
C ASP A 99 2.22 -21.78 -16.53
N GLU A 100 1.43 -22.39 -15.66
CA GLU A 100 1.91 -22.92 -14.37
C GLU A 100 2.91 -24.07 -14.55
N ASP A 101 2.83 -24.86 -15.62
CA ASP A 101 3.76 -25.96 -15.86
C ASP A 101 5.16 -25.42 -16.21
N VAL A 102 5.20 -24.38 -17.04
CA VAL A 102 6.44 -23.65 -17.35
C VAL A 102 6.98 -22.96 -16.11
N GLY A 103 6.12 -22.27 -15.35
CA GLY A 103 6.47 -21.61 -14.10
C GLY A 103 7.10 -22.57 -13.08
N ASN A 104 6.42 -23.67 -12.79
CA ASN A 104 6.89 -24.66 -11.80
C ASN A 104 8.22 -25.30 -12.21
N ARG A 105 8.40 -25.62 -13.50
CA ARG A 105 9.67 -26.13 -14.02
C ARG A 105 10.81 -25.12 -13.81
N ARG A 106 10.55 -23.83 -14.02
CA ARG A 106 11.54 -22.77 -13.82
C ARG A 106 11.83 -22.55 -12.33
N CYS A 107 10.82 -22.53 -11.45
CA CYS A 107 11.04 -22.47 -10.01
C CYS A 107 11.99 -23.58 -9.54
N SER A 108 11.76 -24.83 -9.96
CA SER A 108 12.62 -25.96 -9.56
C SER A 108 14.05 -25.82 -10.09
N ALA A 109 14.23 -25.31 -11.32
CA ALA A 109 15.57 -25.06 -11.86
C ALA A 109 16.30 -23.90 -11.15
N ILE A 110 15.56 -22.89 -10.69
CA ILE A 110 16.10 -21.76 -9.91
C ILE A 110 16.49 -22.24 -8.51
N GLU A 111 15.60 -22.99 -7.85
CA GLU A 111 15.82 -23.57 -6.52
C GLU A 111 17.09 -24.41 -6.46
N GLN A 112 17.34 -25.25 -7.47
CA GLN A 112 18.58 -26.04 -7.57
C GLN A 112 19.85 -25.19 -7.68
N LYS A 113 19.76 -23.95 -8.15
CA LYS A 113 20.92 -23.08 -8.40
C LYS A 113 21.19 -22.08 -7.28
N GLN A 114 20.15 -21.45 -6.74
CA GLN A 114 20.30 -20.46 -5.67
C GLN A 114 19.99 -21.01 -4.27
N GLY A 115 19.40 -22.20 -4.16
CA GLY A 115 19.02 -22.85 -2.89
C GLY A 115 17.62 -22.50 -2.38
N THR A 116 17.07 -21.35 -2.81
CA THR A 116 15.72 -20.90 -2.45
C THR A 116 14.76 -21.03 -3.63
N ARG A 117 13.57 -21.56 -3.40
CA ARG A 117 12.51 -21.62 -4.41
C ARG A 117 11.80 -20.25 -4.54
N PRO A 118 11.75 -19.63 -5.72
CA PRO A 118 10.97 -18.42 -5.93
C PRO A 118 9.47 -18.73 -5.88
N GLN A 119 8.68 -17.76 -5.42
CA GLN A 119 7.24 -17.84 -5.45
C GLN A 119 6.70 -17.69 -6.88
N LEU A 120 5.87 -18.63 -7.31
CA LEU A 120 5.20 -18.58 -8.61
C LEU A 120 3.88 -17.81 -8.49
N TYR A 121 3.69 -16.86 -9.40
CA TYR A 121 2.43 -16.15 -9.57
C TYR A 121 1.92 -16.30 -10.99
N THR A 122 0.60 -16.38 -11.14
CA THR A 122 -0.07 -16.30 -12.45
C THR A 122 -0.50 -14.88 -12.80
N ASP A 123 -0.55 -14.00 -11.81
CA ASP A 123 -0.93 -12.60 -11.94
C ASP A 123 0.19 -11.70 -11.42
N MET A 124 0.75 -10.86 -12.31
CA MET A 124 1.88 -10.00 -11.97
C MET A 124 1.54 -8.96 -10.90
N ARG A 125 0.28 -8.55 -10.77
CA ARG A 125 -0.13 -7.55 -9.77
C ARG A 125 0.11 -8.06 -8.35
N LYS A 126 -0.20 -9.34 -8.11
CA LYS A 126 0.05 -10.00 -6.83
C LYS A 126 1.53 -10.19 -6.53
N ALA A 127 2.35 -10.34 -7.58
CA ALA A 127 3.80 -10.42 -7.44
C ALA A 127 4.40 -9.07 -7.04
N PHE A 128 3.83 -7.96 -7.49
CA PHE A 128 4.30 -6.61 -7.14
C PHE A 128 3.86 -6.16 -5.74
N GLU A 129 2.88 -6.82 -5.14
CA GLU A 129 2.50 -6.65 -3.74
C GLU A 129 3.48 -7.35 -2.77
N ASN A 130 4.46 -8.11 -3.28
CA ASN A 130 5.44 -8.80 -2.46
C ASN A 130 6.60 -7.86 -2.08
N ASP A 131 6.68 -7.50 -0.79
CA ASP A 131 7.73 -6.62 -0.24
C ASP A 131 9.17 -7.12 -0.45
N ALA A 132 9.36 -8.40 -0.77
CA ALA A 132 10.68 -8.95 -1.08
C ALA A 132 11.13 -8.66 -2.52
N VAL A 133 10.26 -8.12 -3.38
CA VAL A 133 10.59 -7.77 -4.77
C VAL A 133 11.11 -6.34 -4.84
N ASP A 134 12.40 -6.20 -5.16
CA ASP A 134 13.07 -4.91 -5.34
C ASP A 134 13.14 -4.48 -6.81
N ILE A 135 13.31 -5.45 -7.72
CA ILE A 135 13.44 -5.19 -9.16
C ILE A 135 12.54 -6.11 -9.97
N VAL A 136 11.97 -5.56 -11.05
CA VAL A 136 11.13 -6.29 -11.99
C VAL A 136 11.79 -6.30 -13.35
N SER A 137 11.90 -7.49 -13.96
CA SER A 137 12.31 -7.67 -15.34
C SER A 137 11.19 -8.33 -16.13
N THR A 138 10.87 -7.78 -17.31
CA THR A 138 9.80 -8.29 -18.15
C THR A 138 10.35 -8.90 -19.44
N ALA A 139 9.91 -10.11 -19.76
CA ALA A 139 10.21 -10.82 -21.00
C ALA A 139 8.92 -11.37 -21.62
N THR A 140 7.80 -10.70 -21.36
CA THR A 140 6.49 -10.99 -21.96
C THR A 140 6.44 -10.50 -23.42
N PRO A 141 5.39 -10.81 -24.20
CA PRO A 141 5.21 -10.22 -25.52
C PRO A 141 5.10 -8.69 -25.46
N ASN A 142 5.51 -8.01 -26.54
CA ASN A 142 5.64 -6.54 -26.62
C ASN A 142 4.43 -5.75 -26.11
N HIS A 143 3.20 -6.26 -26.27
CA HIS A 143 1.98 -5.57 -25.85
C HIS A 143 1.77 -5.55 -24.31
N TRP A 144 2.52 -6.36 -23.56
CA TRP A 144 2.44 -6.39 -22.09
C TRP A 144 3.48 -5.52 -21.39
N HIS A 145 4.58 -5.14 -22.06
CA HIS A 145 5.67 -4.40 -21.41
C HIS A 145 5.22 -3.10 -20.75
N ALA A 146 4.37 -2.32 -21.42
CA ALA A 146 3.87 -1.05 -20.88
C ALA A 146 3.02 -1.27 -19.63
N LEU A 147 2.15 -2.29 -19.63
CA LEU A 147 1.32 -2.63 -18.47
C LEU A 147 2.18 -3.13 -17.31
N THR A 148 3.17 -3.98 -17.57
CA THR A 148 4.11 -4.45 -16.53
C THR A 148 4.81 -3.26 -15.88
N GLY A 149 5.31 -2.30 -16.67
CA GLY A 149 6.00 -1.13 -16.15
C GLY A 149 5.09 -0.20 -15.34
N ILE A 150 3.84 0.01 -15.78
CA ILE A 150 2.87 0.86 -15.07
C ILE A 150 2.44 0.23 -13.75
N TRP A 151 2.26 -1.10 -13.69
CA TRP A 151 1.82 -1.78 -12.48
C TRP A 151 2.94 -2.04 -11.47
N ALA A 152 4.20 -2.05 -11.91
CA ALA A 152 5.35 -2.25 -11.03
C ALA A 152 5.82 -0.97 -10.31
N MET A 153 5.38 0.21 -10.74
CA MET A 153 5.71 1.52 -10.15
C MET A 153 4.59 2.01 -9.24
#